data_AF-W1WL24-F1
#
_entry.id   AF-W1WL24-F1
#
_cell.length_a   1.000
_cell.length_b   1.000
_cell.length_c   1.000
_cell.angle_alpha   90.00
_cell.angle_beta   90.00
_cell.angle_gamma   90.00
#
_symmetry.space_group_name_H-M   'P 1'
#
loop_
_entity.id
_entity.type
_entity.pdbx_description
1 polymer ?
#
loop_
_entity_poly.entity_id
_entity_poly.type
_entity_poly.pdbx_seq_one_letter_code
_entity_poly.pdbx_strand_id
1 'polypeptide(L)'
;MNNQKHVQELSSERTEFKREIGVFGGVSIIGGIMIGSGIFYLGSYVLQRTNYNYGLAILAWVLGGIISLFGGLCYAELGAAMPKAGGRMVYLTEAYHPCVGFLAGFSDWLIGGPGSVAALAIALPTALKSFVELNNTGIKVFAIVL
;
A
#
# COMPACT_ATOMS: atom_id res chain seq x y z
N MET A 1 32.28 14.60 -0.50
CA MET A 1 31.79 15.71 -1.37
C MET A 1 31.30 15.26 -2.75
N ASN A 2 31.59 14.04 -3.24
CA ASN A 2 31.12 13.57 -4.56
C ASN A 2 29.75 12.88 -4.56
N ASN A 3 29.35 12.23 -3.45
CA ASN A 3 28.09 11.48 -3.39
C ASN A 3 26.83 12.38 -3.31
N GLN A 4 26.99 13.62 -2.83
CA GLN A 4 25.91 14.60 -2.69
C GLN A 4 25.48 15.18 -4.06
N LYS A 5 26.41 15.25 -5.03
CA LYS A 5 26.13 15.78 -6.38
C LYS A 5 25.28 14.82 -7.21
N HIS A 6 25.46 13.51 -7.07
CA HIS A 6 24.69 12.52 -7.82
C HIS A 6 23.23 12.41 -7.36
N VAL A 7 22.97 12.62 -6.07
CA VAL A 7 21.60 12.68 -5.52
C VAL A 7 20.89 13.99 -5.92
N GLN A 8 21.63 15.08 -6.10
CA GLN A 8 21.09 16.34 -6.63
C GLN A 8 20.71 16.25 -8.11
N GLU A 9 21.41 15.44 -8.91
CA GLU A 9 21.11 15.24 -10.34
C GLU A 9 19.83 14.40 -10.58
N LEU A 10 19.52 13.47 -9.66
CA LEU A 10 18.25 12.73 -9.63
C LEU A 10 17.07 13.60 -9.14
N SER A 11 17.35 14.71 -8.47
CA SER A 11 16.34 15.68 -8.08
C SER A 11 16.05 16.59 -9.27
N SER A 12 14.97 16.29 -9.99
CA SER A 12 14.41 17.22 -10.96
C SER A 12 14.03 18.53 -10.27
N GLU A 13 14.95 19.49 -10.23
CA GLU A 13 14.72 20.87 -9.78
C GLU A 13 13.74 21.60 -10.72
N ARG A 14 13.38 20.97 -11.85
CA ARG A 14 12.29 21.33 -12.75
C ARG A 14 11.38 20.14 -13.00
N THR A 15 10.66 19.67 -11.97
CA THR A 15 9.46 18.88 -12.25
C THR A 15 8.48 19.82 -12.95
N GLU A 16 8.27 19.61 -14.25
CA GLU A 16 7.34 20.34 -15.12
C GLU A 16 5.87 20.25 -14.64
N PHE A 17 5.61 19.39 -13.64
CA PHE A 17 4.30 19.19 -13.03
C PHE A 17 3.89 20.34 -12.12
N LYS A 18 2.68 20.86 -12.37
CA LYS A 18 2.04 21.87 -11.53
C LYS A 18 1.69 21.27 -10.16
N ARG A 19 2.16 21.91 -9.09
CA ARG A 19 1.89 21.50 -7.70
C ARG A 19 0.48 21.89 -7.27
N GLU A 20 -0.51 21.11 -7.70
CA GLU A 20 -1.94 21.35 -7.44
C GLU A 20 -2.49 20.52 -6.27
N ILE A 21 -1.75 19.49 -5.82
CA ILE A 21 -2.22 18.60 -4.75
C ILE A 21 -2.01 19.27 -3.39
N GLY A 22 -3.07 19.86 -2.86
CA GLY A 22 -3.14 20.33 -1.47
C GLY A 22 -3.46 19.21 -0.47
N VAL A 23 -3.65 19.58 0.80
CA VAL A 23 -3.94 18.64 1.90
C VAL A 23 -5.16 17.76 1.61
N PHE A 24 -6.28 18.36 1.18
CA PHE A 24 -7.49 17.61 0.84
C PHE A 24 -7.28 16.65 -0.34
N GLY A 25 -6.53 17.09 -1.36
CA GLY A 25 -6.16 16.23 -2.49
C GLY A 25 -5.32 15.03 -2.01
N GLY A 26 -4.31 15.27 -1.18
CA GLY A 26 -3.49 14.21 -0.60
C GLY A 26 -4.30 13.22 0.24
N VAL A 27 -5.18 13.72 1.13
CA VAL A 27 -6.06 12.87 1.95
C VAL A 27 -7.00 12.04 1.08
N SER A 28 -7.58 12.61 0.02
CA SER A 28 -8.46 11.87 -0.90
C SER A 28 -7.72 10.76 -1.64
N ILE A 29 -6.48 11.00 -2.08
CA ILE A 29 -5.65 9.99 -2.74
C ILE A 29 -5.36 8.84 -1.78
N ILE A 30 -4.90 9.14 -0.56
CA ILE A 30 -4.60 8.11 0.45
C ILE A 30 -5.88 7.34 0.82
N GLY A 31 -7.00 8.04 1.00
CA GLY A 31 -8.30 7.41 1.28
C GLY A 31 -8.72 6.43 0.17
N GLY A 32 -8.56 6.82 -1.09
CA GLY A 32 -8.89 5.97 -2.24
C GLY A 32 -7.98 4.74 -2.38
N ILE A 33 -6.69 4.87 -2.05
CA ILE A 33 -5.74 3.74 -2.12
C ILE A 33 -5.90 2.80 -0.90
N MET A 34 -6.27 3.33 0.27
CA MET A 34 -6.44 2.54 1.50
C MET A 34 -7.75 1.74 1.52
N ILE A 35 -8.84 2.30 1.01
CA ILE A 35 -10.14 1.61 0.95
C ILE A 35 -10.12 0.64 -0.25
N GLY A 36 -9.70 -0.59 0.01
CA GLY A 36 -9.63 -1.65 -0.99
C GLY A 36 -10.64 -2.78 -0.79
N SER A 37 -10.42 -3.89 -1.49
CA SER A 37 -11.21 -5.12 -1.40
C SER A 37 -11.25 -5.72 0.01
N GLY A 38 -10.29 -5.34 0.85
CA GLY A 38 -10.13 -5.88 2.20
C GLY A 38 -11.36 -5.74 3.09
N ILE A 39 -12.19 -4.71 2.86
CA ILE A 39 -13.42 -4.49 3.63
C ILE A 39 -14.42 -5.65 3.50
N PHE A 40 -14.42 -6.38 2.37
CA PHE A 40 -15.37 -7.46 2.11
C PHE A 40 -15.00 -8.78 2.80
N TYR A 41 -13.73 -9.01 3.11
CA TYR A 41 -13.27 -10.33 3.58
C TYR A 41 -12.39 -10.31 4.83
N LEU A 42 -11.61 -9.24 5.11
CA LEU A 42 -10.74 -9.23 6.29
C LEU A 42 -11.55 -9.28 7.59
N GLY A 43 -12.72 -8.63 7.65
CA GLY A 43 -13.59 -8.68 8.83
C GLY A 43 -13.98 -10.12 9.19
N SER A 44 -14.41 -10.90 8.19
CA SER A 44 -14.76 -12.31 8.36
C SER A 44 -13.56 -13.16 8.79
N TYR A 45 -12.38 -12.93 8.23
CA TYR A 45 -11.17 -13.66 8.64
C TYR A 45 -10.76 -13.34 10.07
N VAL A 46 -10.77 -12.07 10.49
CA VAL A 46 -10.44 -11.68 11.87
C VAL A 46 -11.42 -12.34 12.84
N LEU A 47 -12.71 -12.37 12.51
CA LEU A 47 -13.73 -12.99 13.35
C LEU A 47 -13.55 -14.51 13.45
N GLN A 48 -13.24 -15.19 12.35
CA GLN A 48 -12.93 -16.63 12.35
C GLN A 48 -11.68 -16.94 13.19
N ARG A 49 -10.63 -16.13 13.08
CA ARG A 49 -9.36 -16.33 13.82
C ARG A 49 -9.49 -16.00 15.31
N THR A 50 -10.51 -15.26 15.70
CA THR A 50 -10.82 -14.94 17.11
C THR A 50 -11.90 -15.86 17.70
N ASN A 51 -12.18 -17.01 17.05
CA ASN A 51 -13.22 -17.96 17.46
C ASN A 51 -14.61 -17.31 17.61
N TYR A 52 -14.96 -16.40 16.71
CA TYR A 52 -16.24 -15.67 16.69
C TYR A 52 -16.49 -14.78 17.92
N ASN A 53 -15.44 -14.42 18.66
CA ASN A 53 -15.54 -13.47 19.77
C ASN A 53 -15.44 -12.02 19.26
N TYR A 54 -16.56 -11.30 19.31
CA TYR A 54 -16.65 -9.89 18.87
C TYR A 54 -15.70 -8.95 19.63
N GLY A 55 -15.50 -9.16 20.93
CA GLY A 55 -14.64 -8.31 21.76
C GLY A 55 -13.17 -8.44 21.35
N LEU A 56 -12.69 -9.66 21.12
CA LEU A 56 -11.34 -9.92 20.64
C LEU A 56 -11.14 -9.44 19.21
N ALA A 57 -12.13 -9.59 18.34
CA ALA A 57 -12.07 -9.12 16.96
C ALA A 57 -11.91 -7.60 16.88
N ILE A 58 -12.70 -6.84 17.65
CA ILE A 58 -12.59 -5.37 17.71
C ILE A 58 -11.25 -4.95 18.32
N LEU A 59 -10.80 -5.61 19.37
CA LEU A 59 -9.51 -5.32 20.00
C LEU A 59 -8.35 -5.52 19.01
N ALA A 60 -8.37 -6.59 18.20
CA ALA A 60 -7.39 -6.81 17.15
C ALA A 60 -7.38 -5.68 16.11
N TRP A 61 -8.55 -5.19 15.71
CA TRP A 61 -8.68 -4.04 14.81
C TRP A 61 -8.12 -2.75 15.40
N VAL A 62 -8.43 -2.45 16.67
CA VAL A 62 -7.92 -1.26 17.35
C VAL A 62 -6.40 -1.32 17.47
N LEU A 63 -5.84 -2.46 17.88
CA LEU A 63 -4.39 -2.66 17.97
C LEU A 63 -3.71 -2.51 16.61
N GLY A 64 -4.26 -3.13 15.57
CA GLY A 64 -3.76 -2.98 14.19
C GLY A 64 -3.81 -1.53 13.71
N GLY A 65 -4.89 -0.81 14.03
CA GLY A 65 -5.05 0.61 13.73
C GLY A 65 -4.00 1.49 14.42
N ILE A 66 -3.71 1.23 15.70
CA ILE A 66 -2.67 1.95 16.45
C ILE A 66 -1.28 1.72 15.86
N ILE A 67 -0.94 0.46 15.53
CA ILE A 67 0.35 0.12 14.90
C ILE A 67 0.47 0.82 13.53
N SER A 68 -0.59 0.79 12.73
CA SER A 68 -0.64 1.47 11.43
C SER A 68 -0.49 2.98 11.56
N LEU A 69 -1.11 3.59 12.58
CA LEU A 69 -1.00 5.02 12.87
C LEU A 69 0.45 5.42 13.16
N PHE A 70 1.16 4.67 14.01
CA PHE A 70 2.58 4.94 14.28
C PHE A 70 3.43 4.82 13.01
N GLY A 71 3.19 3.80 12.19
CA GLY A 71 3.86 3.68 10.89
C GLY A 71 3.57 4.87 9.96
N GLY A 72 2.32 5.33 9.91
CA GLY A 72 1.90 6.49 9.14
C GLY A 72 2.57 7.79 9.61
N LEU A 73 2.71 7.97 10.93
CA LEU A 73 3.42 9.13 11.51
C LEU A 73 4.91 9.12 11.14
N CYS A 74 5.58 7.97 11.22
CA CYS A 74 6.96 7.86 10.74
C CYS A 74 7.08 8.26 9.26
N TYR A 75 6.18 7.78 8.40
CA TYR A 75 6.18 8.18 6.99
C TYR A 75 5.86 9.66 6.79
N ALA A 76 5.01 10.26 7.61
CA ALA A 76 4.71 11.69 7.57
C ALA A 76 5.94 12.54 7.94
N GLU A 77 6.69 12.15 8.97
CA GLU A 77 7.94 12.82 9.36
C GLU A 77 9.00 12.72 8.25
N LEU A 78 9.20 11.53 7.68
CA LEU A 78 10.13 11.35 6.57
C LEU A 78 9.70 12.13 5.32
N GLY A 79 8.39 12.18 5.02
CA GLY A 79 7.83 12.95 3.91
C GLY A 79 7.99 14.46 4.07
N ALA A 80 7.89 14.96 5.31
CA ALA A 80 8.14 16.37 5.63
C ALA A 80 9.64 16.70 5.59
N ALA A 81 10.51 15.81 6.08
CA ALA A 81 11.96 16.00 6.08
C ALA A 81 12.59 15.90 4.68
N MET A 82 12.07 15.01 3.82
CA MET A 82 12.57 14.75 2.47
C MET A 82 11.43 14.83 1.45
N PRO A 83 11.04 16.04 1.00
CA PRO A 83 9.94 16.25 0.05
C PRO A 83 10.36 15.96 -1.41
N LYS A 84 11.03 14.82 -1.63
CA LYS A 84 11.45 14.32 -2.94
C LYS A 84 10.43 13.30 -3.46
N ALA A 85 10.21 13.27 -4.78
CA ALA A 85 9.39 12.25 -5.40
C ALA A 85 10.09 10.88 -5.34
N GLY A 86 9.40 9.84 -4.84
CA GLY A 86 9.91 8.46 -4.79
C GLY A 86 9.68 7.71 -3.48
N GLY A 87 9.15 8.36 -2.44
CA GLY A 87 8.62 7.71 -1.23
C GLY A 87 9.63 6.76 -0.56
N ARG A 88 9.19 5.53 -0.25
CA ARG A 88 9.98 4.50 0.45
C ARG A 88 11.37 4.29 -0.18
N MET A 89 11.45 4.28 -1.52
CA MET A 89 12.72 4.06 -2.24
C MET A 89 13.77 5.10 -1.91
N VAL A 90 13.36 6.36 -1.90
CA VAL A 90 14.23 7.50 -1.62
C VAL A 90 14.65 7.48 -0.16
N TYR A 91 13.72 7.16 0.75
CA TYR A 91 14.00 7.07 2.18
C TYR A 91 15.06 6.00 2.49
N LEU A 92 14.95 4.81 1.90
CA LEU A 92 15.94 3.74 2.11
C LEU A 92 17.28 4.02 1.42
N THR A 93 17.25 4.71 0.27
CA THR A 93 18.46 5.14 -0.44
C THR A 93 19.27 6.12 0.39
N GLU A 94 18.61 7.09 1.02
CA GLU A 94 19.26 8.11 1.85
C GLU A 94 19.72 7.56 3.20
N ALA A 95 18.94 6.67 3.82
CA ALA A 95 19.24 6.15 5.15
C ALA A 95 20.35 5.08 5.18
N TYR A 96 20.46 4.25 4.14
CA TYR A 96 21.39 3.11 4.12
C TYR A 96 22.39 3.20 2.98
N HIS A 97 21.93 2.95 1.75
CA HIS A 97 22.74 2.97 0.54
C HIS A 97 21.83 2.91 -0.70
N PRO A 98 22.22 3.49 -1.86
CA PRO A 98 21.48 3.36 -3.11
C PRO A 98 21.12 1.92 -3.53
N CYS A 99 21.99 0.95 -3.22
CA CYS A 99 21.71 -0.47 -3.50
C CYS A 99 20.51 -1.00 -2.70
N VAL A 100 20.34 -0.57 -1.44
CA VAL A 100 19.24 -1.01 -0.58
C VAL A 100 17.93 -0.39 -1.05
N GLY A 101 17.96 0.89 -1.44
CA GLY A 101 16.83 1.54 -2.08
C GLY A 101 16.41 0.81 -3.35
N PHE A 102 17.35 0.57 -4.28
CA PHE A 102 17.07 -0.19 -5.51
C PHE A 102 16.45 -1.56 -5.23
N LEU A 103 17.06 -2.34 -4.34
CA LEU A 103 16.58 -3.69 -4.02
C LEU A 103 15.17 -3.66 -3.42
N ALA A 104 14.88 -2.68 -2.56
CA ALA A 104 13.57 -2.56 -1.92
C ALA A 104 12.44 -2.38 -2.94
N GLY A 105 12.60 -1.52 -3.94
CA GLY A 105 11.53 -1.31 -4.93
C GLY A 105 11.65 -2.18 -6.15
N PHE A 106 12.80 -2.79 -6.41
CA PHE A 106 12.83 -3.94 -7.30
C PHE A 106 12.01 -5.09 -6.71
N SER A 107 12.10 -5.33 -5.40
CA SER A 107 11.26 -6.30 -4.69
C SER A 107 9.79 -5.89 -4.69
N ASP A 108 9.49 -4.61 -4.46
CA ASP A 108 8.13 -4.08 -4.51
C ASP A 108 7.53 -4.19 -5.92
N TRP A 109 8.32 -3.94 -6.97
CA TRP A 109 7.90 -4.10 -8.36
C TRP A 109 7.69 -5.56 -8.76
N LEU A 110 8.54 -6.48 -8.29
CA LEU A 110 8.41 -7.92 -8.57
C LEU A 110 7.26 -8.59 -7.80
N ILE A 111 7.07 -8.23 -6.53
CA ILE A 111 6.19 -8.96 -5.62
C ILE A 111 5.05 -8.08 -5.13
N GLY A 112 5.35 -6.86 -4.67
CA GLY A 112 4.37 -5.97 -4.07
C GLY A 112 3.24 -5.60 -5.04
N GLY A 113 3.60 -5.00 -6.18
CA GLY A 113 2.65 -4.58 -7.21
C GLY A 113 1.83 -5.75 -7.76
N PRO A 114 2.46 -6.77 -8.39
CA PRO A 114 1.74 -7.91 -8.96
C PRO A 114 0.96 -8.70 -7.91
N GLY A 115 1.50 -8.88 -6.71
CA GLY A 115 0.83 -9.56 -5.61
C GLY A 115 -0.43 -8.83 -5.13
N SER A 116 -0.38 -7.49 -5.06
CA SER A 116 -1.55 -6.67 -4.73
C SER A 116 -2.64 -6.79 -5.79
N VAL A 117 -2.27 -6.74 -7.07
CA VAL A 117 -3.22 -6.89 -8.19
C VAL A 117 -3.83 -8.30 -8.20
N ALA A 118 -3.02 -9.34 -8.01
CA ALA A 118 -3.50 -10.72 -7.91
C ALA A 118 -4.47 -10.93 -6.74
N ALA A 119 -4.20 -10.31 -5.59
CA ALA A 119 -5.10 -10.35 -4.44
C ALA A 119 -6.46 -9.69 -4.76
N LEU A 120 -6.46 -8.54 -5.45
CA LEU A 120 -7.68 -7.87 -5.91
C LEU A 120 -8.46 -8.74 -6.92
N ALA A 121 -7.75 -9.35 -7.87
CA ALA A 121 -8.32 -10.20 -8.91
C ALA A 121 -9.04 -11.44 -8.34
N ILE A 122 -8.57 -11.97 -7.21
CA ILE A 122 -9.24 -13.07 -6.50
C ILE A 122 -10.36 -12.55 -5.59
N ALA A 123 -10.14 -11.44 -4.89
CA ALA A 123 -11.07 -10.92 -3.90
C ALA A 123 -12.40 -10.45 -4.51
N LEU A 124 -12.36 -9.79 -5.68
CA LEU A 124 -13.55 -9.27 -6.35
C LEU A 124 -14.57 -10.37 -6.72
N PRO A 125 -14.22 -11.41 -7.50
CA PRO A 125 -15.14 -12.51 -7.79
C PRO A 125 -15.54 -13.32 -6.56
N THR A 126 -14.69 -13.39 -5.53
CA THR A 126 -15.03 -14.05 -4.26
C THR A 126 -16.13 -13.29 -3.51
N ALA A 127 -16.09 -11.95 -3.52
CA ALA A 127 -17.16 -11.13 -2.95
C ALA A 127 -18.46 -11.26 -3.77
N LEU A 128 -18.37 -11.28 -5.10
CA LEU A 128 -19.52 -11.44 -6.00
C LEU A 128 -20.18 -12.82 -5.91
N LYS A 129 -19.48 -13.85 -5.44
CA LYS A 129 -20.03 -15.19 -5.21
C LYS A 129 -21.28 -15.16 -4.29
N SER A 130 -21.36 -14.19 -3.39
CA SER A 130 -22.52 -14.01 -2.50
C SER A 130 -23.79 -13.54 -3.23
N PHE A 131 -23.65 -12.93 -4.41
CA PHE A 131 -24.75 -12.38 -5.20
C PHE A 131 -25.03 -13.18 -6.48
N VAL A 132 -24.01 -13.83 -7.05
CA VAL A 132 -24.09 -14.68 -8.24
C VAL A 132 -23.41 -16.00 -7.88
N GLU A 133 -24.10 -17.14 -7.98
CA GLU A 133 -23.54 -18.47 -7.69
C GLU A 133 -22.40 -18.83 -8.67
N LEU A 134 -21.22 -18.24 -8.47
CA LEU A 134 -20.04 -18.47 -9.28
C LEU A 134 -19.33 -19.75 -8.80
N ASN A 135 -19.14 -20.69 -9.73
CA ASN A 135 -18.35 -21.88 -9.50
C ASN A 135 -16.88 -21.51 -9.24
N ASN A 136 -16.16 -22.29 -8.41
CA ASN A 136 -14.76 -22.03 -8.05
C ASN A 136 -13.83 -21.96 -9.28
N THR A 137 -14.16 -22.65 -10.37
CA THR A 137 -13.43 -22.55 -11.64
C THR A 137 -13.64 -21.20 -12.32
N GLY A 138 -14.85 -20.63 -12.25
CA GLY A 138 -15.16 -19.31 -12.82
C GLY A 138 -14.41 -18.18 -12.14
N ILE A 139 -14.23 -18.27 -10.81
CA ILE A 139 -13.41 -17.33 -10.03
C ILE A 139 -11.95 -17.36 -10.49
N LYS A 140 -11.39 -18.55 -10.72
CA LYS A 140 -10.01 -18.70 -11.20
C LYS A 140 -9.83 -18.18 -12.62
N VAL A 141 -10.79 -18.45 -13.52
CA VAL A 141 -10.74 -17.94 -14.91
C VAL A 141 -10.82 -16.41 -14.92
N PHE A 142 -11.73 -15.82 -14.13
CA PHE A 142 -11.83 -14.36 -14.02
C PHE A 142 -10.54 -13.74 -13.49
N ALA A 143 -9.94 -14.35 -12.46
CA ALA A 143 -8.68 -13.86 -11.87
C ALA A 143 -7.46 -13.99 -12.79
N ILE A 144 -7.50 -14.86 -13.81
CA ILE A 144 -6.43 -15.00 -14.82
C ILE A 144 -6.60 -13.99 -15.97
N VAL A 145 -7.85 -13.60 -16.26
CA VAL A 145 -8.18 -12.70 -17.38
C VAL A 145 -8.04 -11.23 -16.99
N LEU A 146 -8.25 -10.89 -15.72
CA LEU A 146 -8.10 -9.54 -15.16
C LEU A 146 -6.63 -9.18 -14.89
#